data_AF-L7FER9-F1
#
_entry.id   AF-L7FER9-F1
#
_cell.length_a   1.000
_cell.length_b   1.000
_cell.length_c   1.000
_cell.angle_alpha   90.00
_cell.angle_beta   90.00
_cell.angle_gamma   90.00
#
_symmetry.space_group_name_H-M   'P 1'
#
loop_
_entity.id
_entity.type
_entity.pdbx_description
1 polymer ?
#
loop_
_entity_poly.entity_id
_entity_poly.type
_entity_poly.pdbx_seq_one_letter_code
_entity_poly.pdbx_strand_id
1 'polypeptide(L)'
;MNRRPAGPAEADLARLRGWLRNAKGKQTFDSLARRASAQKTAISTCTLRRALGGRLPTLYTVRAFARGAGADEEEAARVWAAASAAVRPAPVRKPAAYVPGHGITTRAGLAAAMEKVRAAAGGPSLRRLAGSPEAAGRISRSALHNALTGRRLPSEELLTDFAAACGAGEETARALLAARTRILTGPPPRPQARAWTAEQAKYRGLRDAGVPYWMRNEDMDKLDLGVEPGFPMPRRPSPERRTAQRHRRRRSQRRRTRTNSTGTTGRCATGRNPITGGWMPGSTASPTTSSRSCSSGRGMRPTQGGSAFAPNRSASPGRPVLPARRSSATAASPPIGAITCTQSTHAAIPAPTRPFAWRSKRSRYRRATAVLVRVL
;
A
#
# COMPACT_ATOMS: atom_id res chain seq x y z
N MET A 1 2.06 27.40 22.59
CA MET A 1 1.57 26.47 21.54
C MET A 1 2.72 26.21 20.57
N ASN A 2 3.33 25.02 20.59
CA ASN A 2 4.44 24.69 19.69
C ASN A 2 3.90 24.46 18.27
N ARG A 3 4.14 25.40 17.36
CA ARG A 3 3.87 25.19 15.92
C ARG A 3 4.79 24.07 15.45
N ARG A 4 4.19 22.91 15.14
CA ARG A 4 4.89 21.85 14.42
C ARG A 4 5.42 22.46 13.11
N PRO A 5 6.71 22.28 12.76
CA PRO A 5 7.23 22.80 11.51
C PRO A 5 6.37 22.26 10.36
N ALA A 6 5.97 23.15 9.46
CA ALA A 6 5.18 22.81 8.30
C ALA A 6 5.90 21.69 7.53
N GLY A 7 5.21 20.57 7.31
CA GLY A 7 5.78 19.50 6.50
C GLY A 7 6.07 20.01 5.08
N PRO A 8 6.92 19.32 4.30
CA PRO A 8 7.22 19.72 2.92
C PRO A 8 5.94 19.92 2.08
N ALA A 9 4.92 19.08 2.30
CA ALA A 9 3.60 19.22 1.68
C ALA A 9 2.89 20.55 1.97
N GLU A 10 3.05 21.07 3.18
CA GLU A 10 2.45 22.34 3.59
C GLU A 10 3.23 23.53 3.01
N ALA A 11 4.55 23.40 2.88
CA ALA A 11 5.40 24.41 2.22
C ALA A 11 5.03 24.57 0.73
N ASP A 12 4.86 23.46 -0.01
CA ASP A 12 4.49 23.54 -1.43
C ASP A 12 3.05 24.05 -1.64
N LEU A 13 2.12 23.69 -0.75
CA LEU A 13 0.78 24.30 -0.73
C LEU A 13 0.83 25.79 -0.43
N ALA A 14 1.66 26.22 0.52
CA ALA A 14 1.85 27.63 0.82
C ALA A 14 2.44 28.38 -0.39
N ARG A 15 3.39 27.77 -1.11
CA ARG A 15 3.96 28.29 -2.36
C ARG A 15 2.89 28.47 -3.44
N LEU A 16 2.04 27.47 -3.67
CA LEU A 16 0.92 27.57 -4.62
C LEU A 16 -0.04 28.70 -4.24
N ARG A 17 -0.40 28.83 -2.96
CA ARG A 17 -1.27 29.92 -2.50
C ARG A 17 -0.62 31.29 -2.63
N GLY A 18 0.68 31.39 -2.36
CA GLY A 18 1.45 32.60 -2.59
C GLY A 18 1.42 33.01 -4.06
N TRP A 19 1.65 32.06 -4.97
CA TRP A 19 1.56 32.27 -6.40
C TRP A 19 0.16 32.75 -6.84
N LEU A 20 -0.91 32.09 -6.38
CA LEU A 20 -2.29 32.49 -6.70
C LEU A 20 -2.62 33.91 -6.20
N ARG A 21 -2.14 34.30 -5.01
CA ARG A 21 -2.33 35.66 -4.50
C ARG A 21 -1.57 36.70 -5.31
N ASN A 22 -0.35 36.37 -5.72
CA ASN A 22 0.46 37.25 -6.57
C ASN A 22 -0.19 37.42 -7.96
N ALA A 23 -0.57 36.31 -8.60
CA ALA A 23 -1.25 36.31 -9.90
C ALA A 23 -2.57 37.10 -9.88
N LYS A 24 -3.34 37.03 -8.79
CA LYS A 24 -4.56 37.83 -8.62
C LYS A 24 -4.27 39.34 -8.68
N GLY A 25 -3.16 39.80 -8.11
CA GLY A 25 -2.86 41.22 -7.93
C GLY A 25 -4.03 41.98 -7.30
N LYS A 26 -4.42 43.10 -7.92
CA LYS A 26 -5.53 43.97 -7.50
C LYS A 26 -6.90 43.53 -8.07
N GLN A 27 -6.98 42.47 -8.86
CA GLN A 27 -8.22 42.08 -9.54
C GLN A 27 -9.23 41.47 -8.57
N THR A 28 -10.51 41.75 -8.77
CA THR A 28 -11.59 41.10 -8.02
C THR A 28 -11.84 39.69 -8.55
N PHE A 29 -12.36 38.80 -7.71
CA PHE A 29 -12.70 37.43 -8.14
C PHE A 29 -13.75 37.41 -9.26
N ASP A 30 -14.69 38.36 -9.26
CA ASP A 30 -15.70 38.48 -10.33
C ASP A 30 -15.10 38.94 -11.66
N SER A 31 -14.07 39.79 -11.62
CA SER A 31 -13.31 40.16 -12.81
C SER A 31 -12.54 38.95 -13.37
N LEU A 32 -11.85 38.19 -12.51
CA LEU A 32 -11.16 36.97 -12.90
C LEU A 32 -12.12 35.93 -13.52
N ALA A 33 -13.27 35.69 -12.89
CA ALA A 33 -14.27 34.74 -13.37
C ALA A 33 -14.84 35.14 -14.74
N ARG A 34 -15.15 36.43 -14.94
CA ARG A 34 -15.61 36.95 -16.23
C ARG A 34 -14.53 36.81 -17.32
N ARG A 35 -13.28 37.18 -17.03
CA ARG A 35 -12.16 37.04 -17.97
C ARG A 35 -11.88 35.58 -18.35
N ALA A 36 -11.89 34.67 -17.37
CA ALA A 36 -11.72 33.25 -17.62
C ALA A 36 -12.86 32.69 -18.49
N SER A 37 -14.11 33.15 -18.25
CA SER A 37 -15.28 32.76 -19.05
C SER A 37 -15.21 33.27 -20.49
N ALA A 38 -14.74 34.51 -20.69
CA ALA A 38 -14.50 35.08 -22.03
C ALA A 38 -13.48 34.24 -22.83
N GLN A 39 -12.57 33.56 -22.14
CA GLN A 39 -11.58 32.64 -22.71
C GLN A 39 -12.02 31.16 -22.59
N LYS A 40 -13.32 30.90 -22.71
CA LYS A 40 -13.94 29.56 -22.75
C LYS A 40 -13.65 28.68 -21.52
N THR A 41 -13.36 29.28 -20.37
CA THR A 41 -13.05 28.57 -19.12
C THR A 41 -13.99 29.03 -18.02
N ALA A 42 -15.24 28.59 -18.10
CA ALA A 42 -16.27 29.00 -17.16
C ALA A 42 -15.95 28.50 -15.75
N ILE A 43 -15.72 29.45 -14.84
CA ILE A 43 -15.49 29.16 -13.42
C ILE A 43 -16.20 30.20 -12.56
N SER A 44 -16.87 29.76 -11.49
CA SER A 44 -17.58 30.67 -10.60
C SER A 44 -16.63 31.39 -9.64
N THR A 45 -17.02 32.60 -9.24
CA THR A 45 -16.32 33.41 -8.22
C THR A 45 -16.09 32.61 -6.92
N CYS A 46 -17.08 31.80 -6.51
CA CYS A 46 -16.99 30.97 -5.31
C CYS A 46 -15.87 29.92 -5.41
N THR A 47 -15.70 29.28 -6.57
CA THR A 47 -14.62 28.31 -6.79
C THR A 47 -13.24 28.96 -6.70
N LEU A 48 -13.07 30.17 -7.23
CA LEU A 48 -11.82 30.94 -7.12
C LEU A 48 -11.51 31.32 -5.66
N ARG A 49 -12.52 31.73 -4.88
CA ARG A 49 -12.34 31.99 -3.44
C ARG A 49 -11.93 30.72 -2.68
N ARG A 50 -12.58 29.58 -2.97
CA ARG A 50 -12.25 28.28 -2.35
C ARG A 50 -10.84 27.80 -2.68
N ALA A 51 -10.31 28.11 -3.87
CA ALA A 51 -8.96 27.75 -4.26
C ALA A 51 -7.87 28.34 -3.34
N LEU A 52 -8.15 29.49 -2.70
CA LEU A 52 -7.24 30.11 -1.71
C LEU A 52 -7.46 29.61 -0.27
N GLY A 53 -8.57 28.90 -0.01
CA GLY A 53 -9.07 28.57 1.32
C GLY A 53 -8.46 27.33 1.99
N GLY A 54 -7.43 26.71 1.42
CA GLY A 54 -6.63 25.71 2.13
C GLY A 54 -6.57 24.31 1.50
N ARG A 55 -7.57 23.92 0.72
CA ARG A 55 -7.52 22.63 -0.01
C ARG A 55 -6.70 22.78 -1.30
N LEU A 56 -6.11 21.68 -1.78
CA LEU A 56 -5.46 21.66 -3.09
C LEU A 56 -6.54 21.87 -4.18
N PRO A 57 -6.53 22.99 -4.93
CA PRO A 57 -7.46 23.19 -6.03
C PRO A 57 -7.19 22.17 -7.15
N THR A 58 -8.13 21.98 -8.06
CA THR A 58 -7.90 21.15 -9.26
C THR A 58 -6.99 21.88 -10.24
N LEU A 59 -6.26 21.14 -11.10
CA LEU A 59 -5.43 21.74 -12.15
C LEU A 59 -6.26 22.65 -13.07
N TYR A 60 -7.50 22.24 -13.39
CA TYR A 60 -8.45 23.05 -14.16
C TYR A 60 -8.70 24.40 -13.49
N THR A 61 -8.97 24.42 -12.18
CA THR A 61 -9.19 25.67 -11.43
C THR A 61 -7.95 26.57 -11.43
N VAL A 62 -6.75 26.01 -11.32
CA VAL A 62 -5.51 26.80 -11.34
C VAL A 62 -5.23 27.40 -12.72
N ARG A 63 -5.45 26.64 -13.81
CA ARG A 63 -5.35 27.17 -15.18
C ARG A 63 -6.37 28.26 -15.46
N ALA A 64 -7.64 28.04 -15.04
CA ALA A 64 -8.67 29.06 -15.15
C ALA A 64 -8.31 30.35 -14.39
N PHE A 65 -7.68 30.21 -13.22
CA PHE A 65 -7.19 31.34 -12.42
C PHE A 65 -6.08 32.10 -13.16
N ALA A 66 -5.08 31.40 -13.68
CA ALA A 66 -3.98 31.98 -14.44
C ALA A 66 -4.49 32.76 -15.66
N ARG A 67 -5.39 32.10 -16.41
CA ARG A 67 -6.05 32.65 -17.59
C ARG A 67 -6.86 33.92 -17.29
N GLY A 68 -7.67 33.89 -16.23
CA GLY A 68 -8.44 35.05 -15.79
C GLY A 68 -7.56 36.21 -15.31
N ALA A 69 -6.42 35.90 -14.70
CA ALA A 69 -5.45 36.89 -14.22
C ALA A 69 -4.60 37.49 -15.36
N GLY A 70 -4.41 36.75 -16.46
CA GLY A 70 -3.41 37.05 -17.48
C GLY A 70 -2.00 36.59 -17.08
N ALA A 71 -1.91 35.59 -16.21
CA ALA A 71 -0.65 34.96 -15.82
C ALA A 71 -0.34 33.74 -16.71
N ASP A 72 0.91 33.31 -16.72
CA ASP A 72 1.35 32.13 -17.47
C ASP A 72 0.67 30.84 -16.94
N GLU A 73 -0.02 30.13 -17.83
CA GLU A 73 -0.70 28.87 -17.53
C GLU A 73 0.26 27.70 -17.32
N GLU A 74 1.44 27.72 -17.97
CA GLU A 74 2.45 26.67 -17.82
C GLU A 74 3.10 26.74 -16.44
N GLU A 75 3.50 27.94 -16.01
CA GLU A 75 3.98 28.15 -14.64
C GLU A 75 2.91 27.78 -13.61
N ALA A 76 1.65 28.14 -13.85
CA ALA A 76 0.54 27.75 -12.98
C ALA A 76 0.44 26.22 -12.84
N ALA A 77 0.59 25.50 -13.96
CA ALA A 77 0.59 24.04 -13.98
C ALA A 77 1.82 23.45 -13.27
N ARG A 78 3.01 24.04 -13.43
CA ARG A 78 4.24 23.62 -12.73
C ARG A 78 4.12 23.76 -11.22
N VAL A 79 3.68 24.93 -10.73
CA VAL A 79 3.49 25.18 -9.29
C VAL A 79 2.40 24.27 -8.72
N TRP A 80 1.31 24.04 -9.46
CA TRP A 80 0.28 23.08 -9.07
C TRP A 80 0.81 21.64 -9.00
N ALA A 81 1.62 21.22 -9.97
CA ALA A 81 2.19 19.87 -10.01
C ALA A 81 3.10 19.61 -8.80
N ALA A 82 3.95 20.59 -8.43
CA ALA A 82 4.78 20.51 -7.22
C ALA A 82 3.92 20.36 -5.96
N ALA A 83 2.91 21.23 -5.78
CA ALA A 83 1.99 21.16 -4.65
C ALA A 83 1.18 19.85 -4.64
N SER A 84 0.74 19.36 -5.80
CA SER A 84 0.02 18.09 -5.91
C SER A 84 0.92 16.91 -5.58
N ALA A 85 2.18 16.90 -6.01
CA ALA A 85 3.14 15.84 -5.71
C ALA A 85 3.52 15.79 -4.22
N ALA A 86 3.49 16.93 -3.54
CA ALA A 86 3.77 17.01 -2.11
C ALA A 86 2.55 16.61 -1.25
N VAL A 87 1.34 16.98 -1.68
CA VAL A 87 0.08 16.62 -0.99
C VAL A 87 -0.32 15.17 -1.23
N ARG A 88 -0.18 14.69 -2.47
CA ARG A 88 -0.43 13.28 -2.77
C ARG A 88 0.80 12.53 -2.27
N PRO A 89 0.67 11.63 -1.29
CA PRO A 89 1.81 10.81 -0.90
C PRO A 89 2.37 10.17 -2.17
N ALA A 90 3.68 10.31 -2.38
CA ALA A 90 4.36 9.65 -3.48
C ALA A 90 3.82 8.21 -3.55
N PRO A 91 3.42 7.72 -4.73
CA PRO A 91 2.88 6.38 -4.85
C PRO A 91 3.89 5.47 -4.18
N VAL A 92 3.53 4.95 -3.00
CA VAL A 92 4.43 4.12 -2.21
C VAL A 92 4.86 3.05 -3.18
N ARG A 93 6.16 3.07 -3.58
CA ARG A 93 6.72 2.08 -4.52
C ARG A 93 6.17 0.77 -4.04
N LYS A 94 5.31 0.12 -4.86
CA LYS A 94 4.55 -1.06 -4.43
C LYS A 94 5.56 -1.95 -3.72
N PRO A 95 5.46 -2.15 -2.39
CA PRO A 95 6.46 -2.93 -1.69
C PRO A 95 6.57 -4.25 -2.42
N ALA A 96 7.81 -4.70 -2.68
CA ALA A 96 8.06 -5.95 -3.38
C ALA A 96 7.07 -7.00 -2.85
N ALA A 97 6.31 -7.62 -3.76
CA ALA A 97 5.15 -8.43 -3.40
C ALA A 97 5.54 -9.37 -2.25
N TYR A 98 4.82 -9.30 -1.13
CA TYR A 98 5.13 -10.12 0.03
C TYR A 98 5.00 -11.59 -0.34
N VAL A 99 6.13 -12.32 -0.35
CA VAL A 99 6.17 -13.76 -0.59
C VAL A 99 6.11 -14.49 0.76
N PRO A 100 5.05 -15.26 1.04
CA PRO A 100 4.96 -16.07 2.26
C PRO A 100 6.15 -17.04 2.40
N GLY A 101 6.82 -17.02 3.55
CA GLY A 101 7.96 -17.91 3.82
C GLY A 101 7.60 -19.39 3.95
N HIS A 102 8.62 -20.26 3.88
CA HIS A 102 8.45 -21.73 3.89
C HIS A 102 7.92 -22.32 5.20
N GLY A 103 7.98 -21.58 6.31
CA GLY A 103 7.60 -22.06 7.65
C GLY A 103 6.10 -22.15 7.95
N ILE A 104 5.23 -21.91 6.96
CA ILE A 104 3.77 -21.97 7.17
C ILE A 104 3.31 -23.42 7.07
N THR A 105 2.97 -24.00 8.22
CA THR A 105 2.49 -25.39 8.37
C THR A 105 1.15 -25.49 9.08
N THR A 106 0.55 -24.37 9.50
CA THR A 106 -0.72 -24.33 10.23
C THR A 106 -1.75 -23.48 9.50
N ARG A 107 -3.04 -23.79 9.71
CA ARG A 107 -4.16 -23.02 9.16
C ARG A 107 -4.14 -21.55 9.58
N ALA A 108 -3.87 -21.29 10.86
CA ALA A 108 -3.72 -19.92 11.38
C ALA A 108 -2.55 -19.18 10.74
N GLY A 109 -1.43 -19.88 10.49
CA GLY A 109 -0.27 -19.31 9.78
C GLY A 109 -0.60 -18.93 8.33
N LEU A 110 -1.36 -19.77 7.63
CA LEU A 110 -1.81 -19.47 6.26
C LEU A 110 -2.75 -18.26 6.23
N ALA A 111 -3.71 -18.19 7.16
CA ALA A 111 -4.61 -17.04 7.29
C ALA A 111 -3.85 -15.73 7.55
N ALA A 112 -2.87 -15.76 8.47
CA ALA A 112 -2.00 -14.61 8.73
C ALA A 112 -1.15 -14.22 7.52
N ALA A 113 -0.68 -15.19 6.73
CA ALA A 113 0.05 -14.92 5.50
C ALA A 113 -0.83 -14.27 4.42
N MET A 114 -2.08 -14.74 4.25
CA MET A 114 -3.05 -14.10 3.36
C MET A 114 -3.35 -12.66 3.78
N GLU A 115 -3.48 -12.39 5.08
CA GLU A 115 -3.70 -11.02 5.58
C GLU A 115 -2.50 -10.11 5.28
N LYS A 116 -1.26 -10.62 5.39
CA LYS A 116 -0.05 -9.88 5.01
C LYS A 116 0.01 -9.59 3.51
N VAL A 117 -0.37 -10.55 2.65
CA VAL A 117 -0.49 -10.33 1.19
C VAL A 117 -1.50 -9.22 0.91
N ARG A 118 -2.68 -9.27 1.55
CA ARG A 118 -3.72 -8.24 1.42
C ARG A 118 -3.24 -6.87 1.90
N ALA A 119 -2.53 -6.81 3.02
CA ALA A 119 -1.96 -5.56 3.54
C ALA A 119 -0.91 -4.97 2.56
N ALA A 120 -0.03 -5.81 2.00
CA ALA A 120 0.96 -5.40 1.01
C ALA A 120 0.31 -4.87 -0.28
N ALA A 121 -0.88 -5.38 -0.65
CA ALA A 121 -1.68 -4.90 -1.77
C ALA A 121 -2.46 -3.59 -1.48
N GLY A 122 -2.25 -2.94 -0.33
CA GLY A 122 -2.96 -1.73 0.07
C GLY A 122 -4.28 -1.97 0.79
N GLY A 123 -4.49 -3.18 1.33
CA GLY A 123 -5.63 -3.52 2.17
C GLY A 123 -7.00 -3.47 1.48
N PRO A 124 -7.17 -4.02 0.26
CA PRO A 124 -8.48 -4.03 -0.40
C PRO A 124 -9.55 -4.70 0.47
N SER A 125 -10.78 -4.17 0.41
CA SER A 125 -11.90 -4.74 1.15
C SER A 125 -12.33 -6.10 0.58
N LEU A 126 -12.87 -6.99 1.41
CA LEU A 126 -13.33 -8.31 0.94
C LEU A 126 -14.40 -8.21 -0.14
N ARG A 127 -15.24 -7.16 -0.10
CA ARG A 127 -16.24 -6.88 -1.14
C ARG A 127 -15.57 -6.51 -2.47
N ARG A 128 -14.50 -5.73 -2.43
CA ARG A 128 -13.72 -5.36 -3.63
C ARG A 128 -13.02 -6.57 -4.23
N LEU A 129 -12.41 -7.43 -3.39
CA LEU A 129 -11.75 -8.65 -3.86
C LEU A 129 -12.73 -9.63 -4.52
N ALA A 130 -13.91 -9.84 -3.91
CA ALA A 130 -14.93 -10.72 -4.47
C ALA A 130 -15.55 -10.18 -5.77
N GLY A 131 -15.61 -8.85 -5.93
CA GLY A 131 -16.10 -8.18 -7.15
C GLY A 131 -15.02 -7.91 -8.20
N SER A 132 -13.78 -8.36 -7.99
CA SER A 132 -12.68 -8.13 -8.92
C SER A 132 -12.89 -8.96 -10.20
N PRO A 133 -12.64 -8.41 -11.40
CA PRO A 133 -12.79 -9.17 -12.64
C PRO A 133 -11.89 -10.41 -12.68
N GLU A 134 -10.72 -10.37 -12.02
CA GLU A 134 -9.79 -11.50 -11.90
C GLU A 134 -10.38 -12.66 -11.09
N ALA A 135 -11.24 -12.36 -10.12
CA ALA A 135 -11.93 -13.36 -9.32
C ALA A 135 -13.08 -14.04 -10.09
N ALA A 136 -13.55 -13.42 -11.21
CA ALA A 136 -14.61 -13.93 -12.08
C ALA A 136 -15.86 -14.46 -11.33
N GLY A 137 -16.18 -13.88 -10.16
CA GLY A 137 -17.27 -14.36 -9.30
C GLY A 137 -17.06 -15.72 -8.63
N ARG A 138 -15.93 -16.40 -8.85
CA ARG A 138 -15.59 -17.69 -8.21
C ARG A 138 -15.35 -17.56 -6.71
N ILE A 139 -14.96 -16.36 -6.26
CA ILE A 139 -14.70 -16.10 -4.86
C ILE A 139 -15.91 -15.44 -4.19
N SER A 140 -16.58 -16.17 -3.29
CA SER A 140 -17.59 -15.58 -2.42
C SER A 140 -16.95 -14.83 -1.24
N ARG A 141 -17.59 -13.72 -0.82
CA ARG A 141 -17.15 -12.92 0.34
C ARG A 141 -17.07 -13.75 1.62
N SER A 142 -18.02 -14.67 1.83
CA SER A 142 -18.06 -15.55 3.01
C SER A 142 -16.92 -16.57 3.01
N ALA A 143 -16.56 -17.13 1.85
CA ALA A 143 -15.42 -18.04 1.73
C ALA A 143 -14.09 -17.33 2.07
N LEU A 144 -13.87 -16.11 1.57
CA LEU A 144 -12.71 -15.31 1.95
C LEU A 144 -12.66 -15.01 3.44
N HIS A 145 -13.80 -14.63 4.03
CA HIS A 145 -13.86 -14.35 5.46
C HIS A 145 -13.50 -15.60 6.29
N ASN A 146 -14.02 -16.78 5.91
CA ASN A 146 -13.72 -18.05 6.58
C ASN A 146 -12.25 -18.46 6.42
N ALA A 147 -11.63 -18.18 5.26
CA ALA A 147 -10.22 -18.43 5.03
C ALA A 147 -9.31 -17.49 5.85
N LEU A 148 -9.59 -16.18 5.84
CA LEU A 148 -8.80 -15.17 6.55
C LEU A 148 -8.93 -15.23 8.07
N THR A 149 -10.04 -15.76 8.58
CA THR A 149 -10.21 -16.05 10.02
C THR A 149 -9.62 -17.41 10.42
N GLY A 150 -9.11 -18.19 9.46
CA GLY A 150 -8.60 -19.54 9.70
C GLY A 150 -9.68 -20.57 10.02
N ARG A 151 -10.98 -20.21 9.97
CA ARG A 151 -12.12 -21.10 10.25
C ARG A 151 -12.30 -22.21 9.24
N ARG A 152 -11.84 -22.02 8.00
CA ARG A 152 -11.80 -23.07 6.96
C ARG A 152 -10.46 -23.04 6.22
N LEU A 153 -9.96 -24.20 5.79
CA LEU A 153 -8.81 -24.27 4.88
C LEU A 153 -9.26 -23.87 3.47
N PRO A 154 -8.63 -22.88 2.82
CA PRO A 154 -9.02 -22.45 1.48
C PRO A 154 -8.71 -23.52 0.41
N SER A 155 -9.49 -23.53 -0.67
CA SER A 155 -9.21 -24.33 -1.87
C SER A 155 -8.04 -23.72 -2.67
N GLU A 156 -7.46 -24.50 -3.58
CA GLU A 156 -6.36 -24.04 -4.45
C GLU A 156 -6.82 -22.93 -5.40
N GLU A 157 -8.01 -23.08 -5.97
CA GLU A 157 -8.65 -22.06 -6.81
C GLU A 157 -8.82 -20.75 -6.05
N LEU A 158 -9.34 -20.79 -4.83
CA LEU A 158 -9.53 -19.60 -3.99
C LEU A 158 -8.21 -18.89 -3.71
N LEU A 159 -7.13 -19.63 -3.41
CA LEU A 159 -5.81 -19.04 -3.18
C LEU A 159 -5.23 -18.37 -4.44
N THR A 160 -5.44 -18.98 -5.60
CA THR A 160 -4.94 -18.47 -6.89
C THR A 160 -5.70 -17.20 -7.30
N ASP A 161 -7.03 -17.26 -7.28
CA ASP A 161 -7.89 -16.12 -7.58
C ASP A 161 -7.69 -14.98 -6.56
N PHE A 162 -7.44 -15.30 -5.27
CA PHE A 162 -7.14 -14.32 -4.24
C PHE A 162 -5.82 -13.57 -4.51
N ALA A 163 -4.76 -14.30 -4.87
CA ALA A 163 -3.47 -13.70 -5.20
C ALA A 163 -3.58 -12.80 -6.44
N ALA A 164 -4.29 -13.26 -7.47
CA ALA A 164 -4.57 -12.48 -8.68
C ALA A 164 -5.36 -11.19 -8.36
N ALA A 165 -6.44 -11.28 -7.58
CA ALA A 165 -7.23 -10.13 -7.16
C ALA A 165 -6.46 -9.13 -6.26
N CYS A 166 -5.44 -9.60 -5.53
CA CYS A 166 -4.53 -8.74 -4.78
C CYS A 166 -3.40 -8.15 -5.65
N GLY A 167 -3.26 -8.59 -6.91
CA GLY A 167 -2.11 -8.26 -7.75
C GLY A 167 -0.78 -8.77 -7.18
N ALA A 168 -0.83 -9.80 -6.32
CA ALA A 168 0.34 -10.48 -5.79
C ALA A 168 0.75 -11.53 -6.83
N GLY A 169 1.87 -11.30 -7.52
CA GLY A 169 2.27 -12.10 -8.68
C GLY A 169 2.34 -13.62 -8.43
N GLU A 170 2.56 -14.39 -9.50
CA GLU A 170 2.50 -15.86 -9.51
C GLU A 170 3.37 -16.54 -8.45
N GLU A 171 4.49 -15.94 -8.06
CA GLU A 171 5.35 -16.44 -6.98
C GLU A 171 4.63 -16.48 -5.63
N THR A 172 3.85 -15.44 -5.31
CA THR A 172 3.06 -15.40 -4.08
C THR A 172 1.96 -16.45 -4.10
N ALA A 173 1.30 -16.64 -5.25
CA ALA A 173 0.30 -17.69 -5.42
C ALA A 173 0.91 -19.09 -5.20
N ARG A 174 2.08 -19.37 -5.83
CA ARG A 174 2.82 -20.63 -5.65
C ARG A 174 3.21 -20.86 -4.18
N ALA A 175 3.66 -19.82 -3.48
CA ALA A 175 4.02 -19.91 -2.06
C ALA A 175 2.82 -20.23 -1.16
N LEU A 176 1.65 -19.65 -1.43
CA LEU A 176 0.39 -19.96 -0.73
C LEU A 176 -0.07 -21.39 -0.98
N LEU A 177 -0.01 -21.85 -2.23
CA LEU A 177 -0.34 -23.23 -2.60
C LEU A 177 0.61 -24.22 -1.91
N ALA A 178 1.92 -23.96 -1.94
CA ALA A 178 2.90 -24.79 -1.23
C ALA A 178 2.64 -24.84 0.29
N ALA A 179 2.21 -23.73 0.90
CA ALA A 179 1.81 -23.70 2.31
C ALA A 179 0.56 -24.55 2.56
N ARG A 180 -0.44 -24.50 1.67
CA ARG A 180 -1.63 -25.37 1.74
C ARG A 180 -1.25 -26.84 1.66
N THR A 181 -0.39 -27.22 0.70
CA THR A 181 0.08 -28.61 0.56
C THR A 181 0.74 -29.08 1.85
N ARG A 182 1.62 -28.27 2.46
CA ARG A 182 2.25 -28.59 3.76
C ARG A 182 1.25 -28.79 4.89
N ILE A 183 0.15 -28.03 4.92
CA ILE A 183 -0.90 -28.21 5.93
C ILE A 183 -1.63 -29.55 5.73
N LEU A 184 -1.90 -29.92 4.48
CA LEU A 184 -2.59 -31.17 4.14
C LEU A 184 -1.72 -32.40 4.35
N THR A 185 -0.43 -32.33 4.01
CA THR A 185 0.54 -33.42 4.25
C THR A 185 0.90 -33.54 5.73
N GLY A 186 0.50 -32.57 6.55
CA GLY A 186 0.98 -32.42 7.92
C GLY A 186 2.42 -31.88 7.96
N PRO A 187 2.92 -31.53 9.17
CA PRO A 187 4.32 -31.21 9.34
C PRO A 187 5.15 -32.33 8.73
N PRO A 188 6.20 -32.02 7.92
CA PRO A 188 7.13 -33.08 7.53
C PRO A 188 7.55 -33.77 8.83
N PRO A 189 7.58 -35.12 8.87
CA PRO A 189 8.05 -35.81 10.05
C PRO A 189 9.35 -35.13 10.42
N ARG A 190 9.39 -34.54 11.63
CA ARG A 190 10.64 -33.95 12.12
C ARG A 190 11.67 -35.01 11.83
N PRO A 191 12.75 -34.73 11.08
CA PRO A 191 13.77 -35.74 10.82
C PRO A 191 14.05 -36.34 12.18
N GLN A 192 13.57 -37.57 12.40
CA GLN A 192 13.30 -38.08 13.75
C GLN A 192 14.65 -38.21 14.38
N ALA A 193 15.08 -37.15 15.08
CA ALA A 193 16.47 -36.70 15.19
C ALA A 193 17.39 -37.85 14.83
N ARG A 194 17.68 -38.04 13.52
CA ARG A 194 18.04 -39.33 12.88
C ARG A 194 18.45 -40.28 13.98
N ALA A 195 17.61 -41.25 14.37
CA ALA A 195 17.91 -42.17 15.47
C ALA A 195 19.42 -42.37 15.45
N TRP A 196 20.11 -41.72 16.40
CA TRP A 196 21.51 -41.36 16.19
C TRP A 196 22.18 -42.64 15.73
N THR A 197 22.84 -42.63 14.58
CA THR A 197 23.55 -43.85 14.19
C THR A 197 24.41 -44.23 15.39
N ALA A 198 24.53 -45.53 15.70
CA ALA A 198 25.31 -45.95 16.87
C ALA A 198 26.69 -45.25 16.90
N GLU A 199 27.23 -45.00 15.72
CA GLU A 199 28.39 -44.15 15.45
C GLU A 199 28.27 -42.70 15.95
N GLN A 200 27.22 -41.95 15.59
CA GLN A 200 26.99 -40.61 16.10
C GLN A 200 26.82 -40.60 17.62
N ALA A 201 26.14 -41.61 18.20
CA ALA A 201 25.99 -41.74 19.64
C ALA A 201 27.34 -41.94 20.34
N LYS A 202 28.23 -42.75 19.74
CA LYS A 202 29.63 -42.92 20.15
C LYS A 202 30.38 -41.58 20.12
N TYR A 203 30.26 -40.80 19.04
CA TYR A 203 30.93 -39.49 18.93
C TYR A 203 30.44 -38.45 19.94
N ARG A 204 29.15 -38.44 20.32
CA ARG A 204 28.69 -37.56 21.40
C ARG A 204 29.13 -38.04 22.77
N GLY A 205 29.16 -39.35 23.02
CA GLY A 205 29.76 -39.90 24.24
C GLY A 205 31.21 -39.46 24.38
N LEU A 206 32.00 -39.54 23.31
CA LEU A 206 33.38 -39.06 23.25
C LEU A 206 33.49 -37.55 23.48
N ARG A 207 32.62 -36.75 22.85
CA ARG A 207 32.59 -35.29 23.05
C ARG A 207 32.22 -34.91 24.48
N ASP A 208 31.24 -35.60 25.07
CA ASP A 208 30.83 -35.40 26.46
C ASP A 208 31.91 -35.88 27.45
N ALA A 209 32.76 -36.84 27.04
CA ALA A 209 33.97 -37.27 27.75
C ALA A 209 35.20 -36.36 27.51
N GLY A 210 35.05 -35.27 26.73
CA GLY A 210 36.12 -34.30 26.49
C GLY A 210 37.16 -34.75 25.45
N VAL A 211 36.89 -35.80 24.68
CA VAL A 211 37.80 -36.29 23.64
C VAL A 211 37.84 -35.29 22.48
N PRO A 212 39.01 -34.74 22.11
CA PRO A 212 39.14 -33.79 21.02
C PRO A 212 38.77 -34.41 19.67
N TYR A 213 38.04 -33.66 18.84
CA TYR A 213 37.49 -34.13 17.56
C TYR A 213 38.54 -34.51 16.49
N TRP A 214 39.83 -34.23 16.73
CA TRP A 214 40.94 -34.50 15.83
C TRP A 214 41.62 -35.86 16.07
N MET A 215 41.31 -36.57 17.16
CA MET A 215 41.59 -38.01 17.27
C MET A 215 40.58 -38.77 16.39
N ARG A 216 41.00 -39.22 15.19
CA ARG A 216 40.16 -40.00 14.27
C ARG A 216 40.58 -41.47 14.27
N ASN A 217 39.55 -42.33 14.24
CA ASN A 217 39.42 -43.78 13.97
C ASN A 217 40.63 -44.74 14.04
N GLU A 218 41.80 -44.42 13.51
CA GLU A 218 42.92 -45.37 13.43
C GLU A 218 43.63 -45.58 14.78
N ASP A 219 43.63 -44.56 15.64
CA ASP A 219 44.15 -44.65 17.02
C ASP A 219 43.09 -45.14 18.02
N MET A 220 41.80 -45.08 17.64
CA MET A 220 40.67 -45.45 18.50
C MET A 220 40.47 -46.96 18.60
N ASP A 221 40.80 -47.72 17.56
CA ASP A 221 40.72 -49.19 17.58
C ASP A 221 41.95 -49.83 18.23
N LYS A 222 43.04 -49.07 18.40
CA LYS A 222 44.28 -49.51 19.08
C LYS A 222 44.34 -49.13 20.55
N LEU A 223 43.53 -48.16 20.98
CA LEU A 223 43.26 -47.94 22.39
C LEU A 223 42.27 -49.01 22.82
N ASP A 224 42.80 -50.13 23.31
CA ASP A 224 42.11 -51.07 24.19
C ASP A 224 41.73 -50.31 25.46
N LEU A 225 40.73 -49.42 25.33
CA LEU A 225 40.09 -48.76 26.44
C LEU A 225 39.40 -49.90 27.17
N GLY A 226 40.10 -50.50 28.13
CA GLY A 226 39.52 -51.42 29.11
C GLY A 226 38.35 -50.72 29.78
N VAL A 227 37.17 -50.80 29.15
CA VAL A 227 35.91 -50.38 29.73
C VAL A 227 35.60 -51.43 30.77
N GLU A 228 36.29 -51.32 31.90
CA GLU A 228 35.86 -51.90 33.16
C GLU A 228 34.39 -51.49 33.36
N PRO A 229 33.45 -52.44 33.37
CA PRO A 229 32.03 -52.15 33.55
C PRO A 229 31.79 -51.69 34.99
N GLY A 230 32.10 -50.42 35.29
CA GLY A 230 32.05 -49.95 36.67
C GLY A 230 32.07 -48.44 36.91
N PHE A 231 32.38 -47.60 35.92
CA PHE A 231 32.40 -46.15 36.18
C PHE A 231 30.98 -45.56 36.28
N PRO A 232 30.59 -45.00 37.44
CA PRO A 232 29.27 -44.43 37.61
C PRO A 232 29.13 -43.17 36.76
N MET A 233 28.32 -43.24 35.72
CA MET A 233 27.87 -42.08 34.94
C MET A 233 27.50 -40.92 35.88
N PRO A 234 27.93 -39.67 35.60
CA PRO A 234 27.53 -38.52 36.39
C PRO A 234 26.00 -38.44 36.39
N ARG A 235 25.41 -38.68 37.56
CA ARG A 235 23.95 -38.73 37.72
C ARG A 235 23.36 -37.45 37.18
N ARG A 236 22.44 -37.58 36.20
CA ARG A 236 21.64 -36.46 35.71
C ARG A 236 21.08 -35.72 36.92
N PRO A 237 21.19 -34.38 37.00
CA PRO A 237 20.66 -33.63 38.13
C PRO A 237 19.17 -33.95 38.27
N SER A 238 18.78 -34.34 39.49
CA SER A 238 17.40 -34.68 39.85
C SER A 238 16.42 -33.64 39.30
N PRO A 239 15.21 -34.04 38.87
CA PRO A 239 14.17 -33.12 38.39
C PRO A 239 13.94 -31.93 39.33
N GLU A 240 14.12 -32.10 40.64
CA GLU A 240 14.04 -31.03 41.64
C GLU A 240 15.15 -29.96 41.50
N ARG A 241 16.39 -30.38 41.19
CA ARG A 241 17.48 -29.43 40.93
C ARG A 241 17.23 -28.64 39.65
N ARG A 242 16.59 -29.26 38.65
CA ARG A 242 16.21 -28.59 37.39
C ARG A 242 15.11 -27.55 37.62
N THR A 243 14.09 -27.85 38.42
CA THR A 243 13.03 -26.86 38.74
C THR A 243 13.59 -25.71 39.58
N ALA A 244 14.42 -25.99 40.58
CA ALA A 244 15.08 -24.96 41.39
C ALA A 244 15.94 -24.00 40.54
N GLN A 245 16.72 -24.53 39.59
CA GLN A 245 17.54 -23.71 38.70
C GLN A 245 16.69 -22.86 37.74
N ARG A 246 15.54 -23.37 37.30
CA ARG A 246 14.58 -22.62 36.46
C ARG A 246 13.92 -21.48 37.23
N HIS A 247 13.57 -21.71 38.50
CA HIS A 247 13.05 -20.66 39.40
C HIS A 247 14.10 -19.58 39.68
N ARG A 248 15.37 -19.95 39.92
CA ARG A 248 16.47 -18.99 40.10
C ARG A 248 16.66 -18.09 38.88
N ARG A 249 16.65 -18.67 37.66
CA ARG A 249 16.74 -17.90 36.41
C ARG A 249 15.55 -16.95 36.20
N ARG A 250 14.32 -17.39 36.50
CA ARG A 250 13.12 -16.53 36.44
C ARG A 250 13.17 -15.37 37.44
N ARG A 251 13.66 -15.60 38.67
CA ARG A 251 13.84 -14.53 39.67
C ARG A 251 14.87 -13.49 39.23
N SER A 252 16.01 -13.91 38.67
CA SER A 252 17.01 -12.96 38.13
C SER A 252 16.47 -12.13 36.97
N GLN A 253 15.68 -12.71 36.08
CA GLN A 253 15.06 -11.95 34.98
C GLN A 253 14.04 -10.93 35.49
N ARG A 254 13.19 -11.29 36.46
CA ARG A 254 12.24 -10.34 37.08
C ARG A 254 12.93 -9.19 37.83
N ARG A 255 14.08 -9.43 38.47
CA ARG A 255 14.87 -8.36 39.09
C ARG A 255 15.39 -7.36 38.06
N ARG A 256 15.89 -7.83 36.90
CA ARG A 256 16.38 -6.94 35.82
C ARG A 256 15.28 -6.11 35.17
N THR A 257 14.06 -6.64 35.02
CA THR A 257 12.95 -5.85 34.44
C THR A 257 12.43 -4.79 35.39
N ARG A 258 12.54 -5.00 36.72
CA ARG A 258 12.03 -4.06 37.73
C ARG A 258 12.94 -2.85 37.94
N THR A 259 14.25 -2.99 37.71
CA THR A 259 15.20 -1.86 37.78
C THR A 259 15.12 -0.93 36.57
N ASN A 260 14.53 -1.37 35.46
CA ASN A 260 14.42 -0.56 34.25
C ASN A 260 13.13 0.28 34.19
N SER A 261 12.16 0.09 35.10
CA SER A 261 10.85 0.76 35.04
C SER A 261 10.71 1.98 35.96
N THR A 262 11.70 2.28 36.82
CA THR A 262 11.64 3.42 37.77
C THR A 262 12.33 4.69 37.29
N GLY A 263 12.76 4.77 36.02
CA GLY A 263 13.56 5.89 35.49
C GLY A 263 12.82 7.05 34.82
N THR A 264 11.48 7.05 34.67
CA THR A 264 10.81 7.99 33.74
C THR A 264 9.58 8.70 34.31
N THR A 265 9.62 9.15 35.56
CA THR A 265 8.64 10.11 36.09
C THR A 265 9.33 11.10 37.02
N GLY A 266 9.60 12.31 36.52
CA GLY A 266 10.04 13.41 37.40
C GLY A 266 10.88 14.48 36.72
N ARG A 267 10.27 15.31 35.87
CA ARG A 267 10.79 16.67 35.63
C ARG A 267 9.65 17.61 35.29
N CYS A 268 8.93 18.05 36.33
CA CYS A 268 8.08 19.23 36.29
C CYS A 268 9.00 20.45 36.37
N ALA A 269 9.17 21.16 35.25
CA ALA A 269 9.84 22.46 35.23
C ALA A 269 8.78 23.56 35.42
N THR A 270 8.72 24.11 36.62
CA THR A 270 8.05 25.36 36.96
C THR A 270 8.99 26.52 36.63
N GLY A 271 8.79 27.16 35.48
CA GLY A 271 9.47 28.40 35.10
C GLY A 271 8.62 29.61 35.45
N ARG A 272 9.06 30.38 36.45
CA ARG A 272 8.52 31.68 36.88
C ARG A 272 8.78 32.75 35.80
N ASN A 273 7.76 33.55 35.50
CA ASN A 273 7.90 34.84 34.81
C ASN A 273 8.12 35.95 35.85
N PRO A 274 9.04 36.91 35.64
CA PRO A 274 9.02 38.17 36.35
C PRO A 274 8.13 39.21 35.65
N ILE A 275 7.43 39.95 36.49
CA ILE A 275 6.55 41.08 36.21
C ILE A 275 7.39 42.36 36.29
N THR A 276 7.38 43.16 35.22
CA THR A 276 7.68 44.62 35.17
C THR A 276 6.96 45.12 33.91
N GLY A 277 6.05 46.09 33.86
CA GLY A 277 5.78 47.26 34.71
C GLY A 277 5.93 48.52 33.84
N GLY A 278 4.83 49.22 33.53
CA GLY A 278 4.76 50.51 32.81
C GLY A 278 3.63 50.56 31.77
N TRP A 279 2.41 51.03 32.02
CA TRP A 279 1.88 52.40 32.29
C TRP A 279 2.16 53.44 31.19
N MET A 280 1.17 53.71 30.32
CA MET A 280 0.43 55.00 30.17
C MET A 280 -0.53 54.96 28.95
N PRO A 281 -1.56 55.84 28.87
CA PRO A 281 -2.86 55.57 28.24
C PRO A 281 -3.24 56.50 27.06
N GLY A 282 -4.35 56.16 26.40
CA GLY A 282 -5.16 57.03 25.52
C GLY A 282 -6.28 56.21 24.87
N SER A 283 -7.51 56.26 25.40
CA SER A 283 -8.66 57.04 24.86
C SER A 283 -8.81 56.94 23.33
N THR A 284 -9.94 56.58 22.72
CA THR A 284 -11.37 56.64 23.09
C THR A 284 -12.18 55.90 22.00
N ALA A 285 -13.45 55.62 22.30
CA ALA A 285 -14.57 55.34 21.39
C ALA A 285 -14.96 53.86 21.12
N SER A 286 -15.97 53.44 21.89
CA SER A 286 -17.17 52.62 21.57
C SER A 286 -17.71 52.80 20.12
N PRO A 287 -18.62 51.95 19.56
CA PRO A 287 -19.72 51.33 20.31
C PRO A 287 -20.25 49.92 19.93
N THR A 288 -20.94 49.36 20.92
CA THR A 288 -22.07 48.42 20.93
C THR A 288 -22.52 47.73 19.64
N THR A 289 -22.58 46.39 19.65
CA THR A 289 -23.77 45.66 19.14
C THR A 289 -23.87 44.22 19.67
N SER A 290 -24.87 44.03 20.54
CA SER A 290 -25.88 42.96 20.53
C SER A 290 -25.42 41.50 20.29
N SER A 291 -25.23 40.78 21.40
CA SER A 291 -25.22 39.32 21.45
C SER A 291 -26.65 38.77 21.42
N ARG A 292 -27.09 38.23 20.28
CA ARG A 292 -28.28 37.36 20.22
C ARG A 292 -27.87 35.91 20.40
N SER A 293 -28.32 35.37 21.52
CA SER A 293 -28.44 33.96 21.84
C SER A 293 -29.39 33.29 20.84
N CYS A 294 -28.95 32.19 20.22
CA CYS A 294 -29.84 31.28 19.48
C CYS A 294 -29.72 29.90 20.07
N SER A 295 -30.79 29.58 20.80
CA SER A 295 -31.08 28.36 21.52
C SER A 295 -31.19 27.15 20.59
N SER A 296 -30.72 26.04 21.14
CA SER A 296 -31.01 24.65 20.79
C SER A 296 -32.49 24.38 20.46
N GLY A 297 -32.77 23.94 19.24
CA GLY A 297 -34.05 23.36 18.83
C GLY A 297 -33.88 21.90 18.42
N ARG A 298 -34.25 20.98 19.32
CA ARG A 298 -34.54 19.58 19.00
C ARG A 298 -35.85 19.52 18.23
N GLY A 299 -35.88 18.83 17.08
CA GLY A 299 -37.10 18.41 16.39
C GLY A 299 -36.88 17.02 15.81
N MET A 300 -37.29 15.99 16.57
CA MET A 300 -38.40 15.09 16.25
C MET A 300 -38.42 14.52 14.83
N ARG A 301 -38.13 13.21 14.76
CA ARG A 301 -38.52 12.29 13.68
C ARG A 301 -40.03 12.08 13.69
N PRO A 302 -40.65 11.93 12.52
CA PRO A 302 -41.77 11.00 12.36
C PRO A 302 -41.40 9.84 11.40
N THR A 303 -41.67 8.65 11.93
CA THR A 303 -42.41 7.54 11.33
C THR A 303 -42.31 7.24 9.83
N GLN A 304 -41.95 5.97 9.60
CA GLN A 304 -42.08 5.20 8.38
C GLN A 304 -43.53 5.23 7.84
N GLY A 305 -43.66 5.50 6.54
CA GLY A 305 -44.87 5.24 5.76
C GLY A 305 -44.44 4.62 4.44
N GLY A 306 -44.88 3.38 4.20
CA GLY A 306 -44.62 2.66 2.98
C GLY A 306 -45.38 3.24 1.78
N SER A 307 -44.86 3.00 0.59
CA SER A 307 -45.70 2.77 -0.58
C SER A 307 -44.89 2.02 -1.62
N ALA A 308 -45.33 0.80 -1.91
CA ALA A 308 -45.00 0.12 -3.15
C ALA A 308 -45.56 0.94 -4.31
N PHE A 309 -44.74 1.23 -5.31
CA PHE A 309 -45.20 1.72 -6.61
C PHE A 309 -44.54 0.87 -7.68
N ALA A 310 -45.36 0.04 -8.34
CA ALA A 310 -45.01 -0.68 -9.54
C ALA A 310 -44.87 0.30 -10.73
N PRO A 311 -43.96 0.07 -11.68
CA PRO A 311 -43.81 0.93 -12.84
C PRO A 311 -44.87 0.62 -13.90
N ASN A 312 -45.63 1.66 -14.28
CA ASN A 312 -46.53 1.62 -15.42
C ASN A 312 -45.75 1.81 -16.73
N ARG A 313 -46.21 1.07 -17.73
CA ARG A 313 -45.75 1.06 -19.11
C ARG A 313 -46.09 2.38 -19.83
N SER A 314 -45.41 2.55 -20.97
CA SER A 314 -45.95 3.04 -22.26
C SER A 314 -45.53 4.44 -22.71
N ALA A 315 -45.24 4.48 -24.01
CA ALA A 315 -45.28 5.62 -24.93
C ALA A 315 -44.06 6.56 -25.00
N SER A 316 -43.14 6.21 -25.91
CA SER A 316 -42.33 7.21 -26.63
C SER A 316 -42.89 7.37 -28.05
N PRO A 317 -43.33 8.57 -28.45
CA PRO A 317 -43.46 8.93 -29.85
C PRO A 317 -42.36 9.91 -30.28
N GLY A 318 -41.98 9.86 -31.56
CA GLY A 318 -41.41 11.02 -32.25
C GLY A 318 -39.91 11.01 -32.50
N ARG A 319 -39.49 10.29 -33.54
CA ARG A 319 -38.27 10.62 -34.30
C ARG A 319 -38.57 11.84 -35.19
N PRO A 320 -37.80 12.94 -35.13
CA PRO A 320 -37.82 13.94 -36.17
C PRO A 320 -36.94 13.54 -37.36
N VAL A 321 -37.54 13.68 -38.54
CA VAL A 321 -36.97 13.53 -39.88
C VAL A 321 -35.92 14.61 -40.15
N LEU A 322 -34.73 14.22 -40.58
CA LEU A 322 -33.70 15.10 -41.12
C LEU A 322 -33.95 15.32 -42.63
N PRO A 323 -34.01 16.55 -43.14
CA PRO A 323 -33.96 16.79 -44.57
C PRO A 323 -32.51 16.88 -45.08
N ALA A 324 -32.30 16.24 -46.23
CA ALA A 324 -31.14 16.38 -47.09
C ALA A 324 -31.00 17.81 -47.65
N ARG A 325 -29.76 18.31 -47.74
CA ARG A 325 -29.36 19.44 -48.60
C ARG A 325 -27.87 19.28 -48.92
N ARG A 326 -27.58 18.78 -50.14
CA ARG A 326 -27.19 19.53 -51.35
C ARG A 326 -25.74 20.01 -51.36
N SER A 327 -24.97 19.32 -52.19
CA SER A 327 -23.74 19.74 -52.83
C SER A 327 -23.92 21.08 -53.55
N SER A 328 -22.87 21.91 -53.51
CA SER A 328 -22.60 22.95 -54.51
C SER A 328 -21.09 23.03 -54.66
N ALA A 329 -20.65 22.88 -55.89
CA ALA A 329 -19.26 22.98 -56.31
C ALA A 329 -18.93 24.39 -56.80
N THR A 330 -17.62 24.63 -56.93
CA THR A 330 -16.94 25.42 -57.98
C THR A 330 -16.51 26.87 -57.67
N ALA A 331 -15.24 27.11 -58.07
CA ALA A 331 -14.55 28.36 -58.44
C ALA A 331 -13.63 28.95 -57.35
N ALA A 332 -12.43 29.46 -57.62
CA ALA A 332 -11.45 29.38 -58.70
C ALA A 332 -10.18 30.10 -58.16
N SER A 333 -8.98 29.69 -58.58
CA SER A 333 -7.67 30.30 -58.23
C SER A 333 -7.52 31.74 -58.79
N PRO A 334 -6.48 32.54 -58.41
CA PRO A 334 -5.09 32.33 -58.90
C PRO A 334 -3.96 32.54 -57.85
N PRO A 335 -2.70 32.22 -58.23
CA PRO A 335 -1.51 32.22 -57.37
C PRO A 335 -0.66 33.50 -57.51
N ILE A 336 0.26 33.75 -56.57
CA ILE A 336 1.60 34.37 -56.75
C ILE A 336 2.31 34.35 -55.39
N GLY A 337 3.56 33.90 -55.35
CA GLY A 337 4.42 34.02 -54.17
C GLY A 337 5.50 32.96 -54.09
N ALA A 338 6.45 33.00 -55.03
CA ALA A 338 7.67 32.21 -54.98
C ALA A 338 8.53 32.62 -53.77
N ILE A 339 8.84 31.66 -52.89
CA ILE A 339 9.97 31.76 -51.97
C ILE A 339 10.81 30.51 -52.18
N THR A 340 11.93 30.70 -52.86
CA THR A 340 13.04 29.76 -52.93
C THR A 340 13.70 29.65 -51.57
N CYS A 341 13.79 28.44 -51.01
CA CYS A 341 14.67 28.15 -49.90
C CYS A 341 15.26 26.74 -50.07
N THR A 342 16.49 26.74 -50.59
CA THR A 342 17.59 25.79 -50.37
C THR A 342 17.25 24.38 -49.90
N GLN A 343 17.50 23.42 -50.80
CA GLN A 343 17.61 21.99 -50.53
C GLN A 343 18.68 21.73 -49.46
N SER A 344 18.30 21.04 -48.38
CA SER A 344 19.24 20.40 -47.47
C SER A 344 18.93 18.90 -47.46
N THR A 345 19.86 18.15 -48.03
CA THR A 345 19.84 16.70 -48.17
C THR A 345 20.01 16.07 -46.79
N HIS A 346 18.97 15.43 -46.26
CA HIS A 346 19.12 14.53 -45.11
C HIS A 346 18.50 13.16 -45.41
N ALA A 347 19.42 12.19 -45.40
CA ALA A 347 19.31 10.74 -45.36
C ALA A 347 17.93 10.10 -45.20
N ALA A 348 17.66 9.18 -46.13
CA ALA A 348 16.60 8.19 -46.09
C ALA A 348 16.61 7.37 -44.77
N ILE A 349 15.47 7.36 -44.08
CA ILE A 349 15.15 6.45 -42.99
C ILE A 349 14.44 5.23 -43.61
N PRO A 350 14.97 4.00 -43.50
CA PRO A 350 14.26 2.82 -44.00
C PRO A 350 13.09 2.44 -43.07
N ALA A 351 11.97 2.10 -43.70
CA ALA A 351 10.76 1.61 -43.07
C ALA A 351 10.99 0.27 -42.31
N PRO A 352 10.42 0.07 -41.11
CA PRO A 352 10.44 -1.23 -40.46
C PRO A 352 9.31 -2.11 -41.00
N THR A 353 9.66 -3.00 -41.94
CA THR A 353 8.88 -4.21 -42.23
C THR A 353 9.17 -5.26 -41.17
N ARG A 354 8.18 -5.60 -40.34
CA ARG A 354 7.84 -6.99 -39.93
C ARG A 354 6.67 -7.03 -38.94
N PRO A 355 5.61 -7.80 -39.21
CA PRO A 355 4.57 -8.08 -38.22
C PRO A 355 5.09 -9.03 -37.14
N PHE A 356 4.94 -8.60 -35.88
CA PHE A 356 5.25 -9.37 -34.69
C PHE A 356 4.24 -10.51 -34.53
N ALA A 357 4.63 -11.72 -34.97
CA ALA A 357 3.88 -12.94 -34.70
C ALA A 357 3.97 -13.29 -33.20
N TRP A 358 2.84 -13.16 -32.49
CA TRP A 358 2.65 -13.72 -31.15
C TRP A 358 2.65 -15.26 -31.24
N ARG A 359 3.85 -15.87 -31.19
CA ARG A 359 3.99 -17.33 -31.10
C ARG A 359 3.90 -17.76 -29.64
N SER A 360 2.73 -18.29 -29.29
CA SER A 360 2.39 -19.03 -28.08
C SER A 360 3.55 -19.91 -27.57
N LYS A 361 4.11 -19.58 -26.39
CA LYS A 361 4.99 -20.47 -25.61
C LYS A 361 4.15 -21.51 -24.84
N ARG A 362 3.37 -22.32 -25.55
CA ARG A 362 2.80 -23.57 -25.05
C ARG A 362 3.30 -24.71 -25.94
N SER A 363 4.46 -25.29 -25.63
CA SER A 363 4.86 -26.68 -25.99
C SER A 363 6.36 -26.89 -25.79
N ARG A 364 6.83 -27.05 -24.54
CA ARG A 364 8.14 -27.68 -24.22
C ARG A 364 8.18 -28.32 -22.82
N TYR A 365 7.10 -29.01 -22.41
CA TYR A 365 7.10 -29.84 -21.18
C TYR A 365 6.36 -31.18 -21.35
N ARG A 366 6.33 -31.74 -22.56
CA ARG A 366 5.93 -33.13 -22.81
C ARG A 366 6.93 -33.79 -23.75
N ARG A 367 8.09 -34.20 -23.22
CA ARG A 367 9.04 -35.17 -23.82
C ARG A 367 10.20 -35.46 -22.86
N ALA A 368 9.92 -35.79 -21.60
CA ALA A 368 10.93 -36.26 -20.65
C ALA A 368 10.39 -37.34 -19.69
N THR A 369 9.42 -38.14 -20.13
CA THR A 369 8.82 -39.23 -19.33
C THR A 369 8.45 -40.44 -20.20
N ALA A 370 9.37 -40.89 -21.06
CA ALA A 370 9.14 -42.07 -21.91
C ALA A 370 10.40 -42.87 -22.27
N VAL A 371 11.45 -42.90 -21.42
CA VAL A 371 12.62 -43.77 -21.63
C VAL A 371 13.08 -44.46 -20.33
N LEU A 372 12.19 -44.74 -19.38
CA LEU A 372 12.58 -45.45 -18.15
C LEU A 372 11.55 -46.49 -17.69
N VAL A 373 11.09 -47.28 -18.65
CA VAL A 373 10.43 -48.59 -18.41
C VAL A 373 10.95 -49.55 -19.48
N ARG A 374 12.21 -49.97 -19.37
CA ARG A 374 12.71 -51.19 -20.03
C ARG A 374 14.04 -51.70 -19.49
N VAL A 375 14.24 -51.67 -18.17
CA VAL A 375 15.15 -52.60 -17.47
C VAL A 375 14.65 -52.63 -16.02
N LEU A 376 13.77 -53.57 -15.72
CA LEU A 376 13.60 -54.27 -14.43
C LEU A 376 12.59 -55.39 -14.69
#